data_AF-A0A974NTR4-F1
#
_entry.id   AF-A0A974NTR4-F1
#
_cell.length_a   1.000
_cell.length_b   1.000
_cell.length_c   1.000
_cell.angle_alpha   90.00
_cell.angle_beta   90.00
_cell.angle_gamma   90.00
#
_symmetry.space_group_name_H-M   'P 1'
#
loop_
_entity.id
_entity.type
_entity.pdbx_description
1 polymer ?
#
loop_
_entity_poly.entity_id
_entity_poly.type
_entity_poly.pdbx_seq_one_letter_code
_entity_poly.pdbx_strand_id
1 'polypeptide(L)'
;MKILLDTHFLVWLATLPDKITKREFLALERRTEPLIVSAISIWELRVKWHAYDPKRREKESIDPDTALSFAMANDFAMAPLEPSDCILRVDPPIPHKDPFDEMLLVHAYRLGARLMTRDRKLLGHPLTVQV
;
A
#
# COMPACT_ATOMS: atom_id res chain seq x y z
N MET A 1 -15.51 5.97 0.94
CA MET A 1 -14.14 6.32 1.41
C MET A 1 -13.16 5.80 0.38
N LYS A 2 -12.14 6.58 0.00
CA LYS A 2 -11.05 6.11 -0.86
C LYS A 2 -10.04 5.34 -0.02
N ILE A 3 -9.58 4.20 -0.54
CA ILE A 3 -8.64 3.32 0.15
C ILE A 3 -7.37 3.22 -0.69
N LEU A 4 -6.24 3.59 -0.10
CA LEU A 4 -4.92 3.32 -0.63
C LEU A 4 -4.42 2.00 0.00
N LEU A 5 -4.02 1.04 -0.82
CA LEU A 5 -3.43 -0.19 -0.34
C LEU A 5 -1.98 0.07 0.08
N ASP A 6 -1.62 -0.41 1.27
CA ASP A 6 -0.22 -0.62 1.63
C ASP A 6 0.38 -1.71 0.71
N THR A 7 1.68 -1.66 0.50
CA THR A 7 2.42 -2.59 -0.36
C THR A 7 2.17 -4.04 0.02
N HIS A 8 2.13 -4.37 1.32
CA HIS A 8 1.86 -5.75 1.74
C HIS A 8 0.41 -6.19 1.49
N PHE A 9 -0.57 -5.28 1.50
CA PHE A 9 -1.95 -5.60 1.12
C PHE A 9 -2.06 -5.92 -0.37
N LEU A 10 -1.35 -5.17 -1.22
CA LEU A 10 -1.26 -5.49 -2.65
C LEU A 10 -0.69 -6.90 -2.86
N VAL A 11 0.41 -7.23 -2.17
CA VAL A 11 1.04 -8.57 -2.24
C VAL A 11 0.06 -9.65 -1.77
N TRP A 12 -0.61 -9.47 -0.63
CA TRP A 12 -1.55 -10.45 -0.10
C TRP A 12 -2.76 -10.65 -1.01
N LEU A 13 -3.35 -9.58 -1.55
CA LEU A 13 -4.45 -9.72 -2.50
C LEU A 13 -4.05 -10.51 -3.75
N ALA A 14 -2.81 -10.35 -4.22
CA ALA A 14 -2.30 -11.04 -5.40
C ALA A 14 -1.87 -12.49 -5.14
N THR A 15 -1.40 -12.82 -3.94
CA THR A 15 -0.71 -14.10 -3.67
C THR A 15 -1.34 -14.95 -2.58
N LEU A 16 -1.93 -14.32 -1.57
CA LEU A 16 -2.40 -14.94 -0.33
C LEU A 16 -3.70 -14.27 0.16
N PRO A 17 -4.78 -14.27 -0.65
CA PRO A 17 -6.00 -13.53 -0.33
C PRO A 17 -6.64 -13.97 0.99
N ASP A 18 -6.43 -15.22 1.42
CA ASP A 18 -6.88 -15.75 2.71
C ASP A 18 -6.29 -15.02 3.94
N LYS A 19 -5.21 -14.24 3.76
CA LYS A 19 -4.66 -13.38 4.81
C LYS A 19 -5.53 -12.16 5.11
N ILE A 20 -6.37 -11.76 4.15
CA ILE A 20 -7.31 -10.65 4.32
C ILE A 20 -8.46 -11.14 5.19
N THR A 21 -8.64 -10.51 6.34
CA THR A 21 -9.74 -10.87 7.25
C THR A 21 -11.08 -10.47 6.66
N LYS A 22 -12.16 -11.09 7.16
CA LYS A 22 -13.52 -10.71 6.81
C LYS A 22 -13.81 -9.22 7.04
N ARG A 23 -13.29 -8.64 8.13
CA ARG A 23 -13.54 -7.22 8.47
C ARG A 23 -12.86 -6.27 7.47
N GLU A 24 -11.64 -6.60 7.08
CA GLU A 24 -10.90 -5.87 6.05
C GLU A 24 -11.56 -6.02 4.68
N PHE A 25 -11.95 -7.24 4.31
CA PHE A 25 -12.66 -7.49 3.06
C PHE A 25 -13.97 -6.69 2.97
N LEU A 26 -14.76 -6.65 4.05
CA LEU A 26 -15.97 -5.82 4.12
C LEU A 26 -15.67 -4.32 3.98
N ALA A 27 -14.55 -3.83 4.53
CA ALA A 27 -14.14 -2.44 4.36
C ALA A 27 -13.75 -2.15 2.91
N LEU A 28 -13.07 -3.10 2.24
CA LEU A 28 -12.77 -3.03 0.83
C LEU A 28 -14.07 -3.07 0.00
N GLU A 29 -15.02 -3.95 0.26
CA GLU A 29 -16.28 -4.07 -0.52
C GLU A 29 -17.21 -2.86 -0.38
N ARG A 30 -17.26 -2.22 0.79
CA ARG A 30 -18.13 -1.05 1.04
C ARG A 30 -17.69 0.22 0.31
N ARG A 31 -16.54 0.20 -0.37
CA ARG A 31 -16.07 1.34 -1.16
C ARG A 31 -16.96 1.56 -2.38
N THR A 32 -17.09 2.81 -2.78
CA THR A 32 -17.77 3.21 -4.02
C THR A 32 -16.78 3.58 -5.13
N GLU A 33 -15.48 3.58 -4.81
CA GLU A 33 -14.38 4.01 -5.66
C GLU A 33 -13.38 2.85 -5.81
N PRO A 34 -12.62 2.77 -6.92
CA PRO A 34 -11.56 1.79 -7.07
C PRO A 34 -10.57 1.79 -5.90
N LEU A 35 -9.96 0.63 -5.62
CA LEU A 35 -8.81 0.58 -4.71
C LEU A 35 -7.66 1.32 -5.35
N ILE A 36 -6.95 2.12 -4.56
CA ILE A 36 -5.81 2.88 -5.05
C ILE A 36 -4.54 2.09 -4.76
N VAL A 37 -3.65 2.03 -5.74
CA VAL A 37 -2.28 1.52 -5.58
C VAL A 37 -1.32 2.65 -5.91
N SER A 38 -0.42 2.95 -4.99
CA SER A 38 0.60 3.98 -5.20
C SER A 38 1.73 3.45 -6.07
N ALA A 39 2.26 4.27 -6.98
CA ALA A 39 3.52 3.98 -7.67
C ALA A 39 4.68 3.73 -6.68
N ILE A 40 4.60 4.33 -5.48
CA ILE A 40 5.57 4.11 -4.38
C ILE A 40 5.57 2.63 -3.97
N SER A 41 4.41 1.97 -3.89
CA SER A 41 4.33 0.56 -3.50
C SER A 41 5.02 -0.36 -4.51
N ILE A 42 4.87 -0.07 -5.81
CA ILE A 42 5.57 -0.82 -6.86
C ILE A 42 7.08 -0.59 -6.76
N TRP A 43 7.51 0.64 -6.48
CA TRP A 43 8.92 0.95 -6.30
C TRP A 43 9.51 0.28 -5.05
N GLU A 44 8.83 0.36 -3.91
CA GLU A 44 9.22 -0.31 -2.68
C GLU A 44 9.35 -1.82 -2.89
N LEU A 45 8.34 -2.43 -3.53
CA LEU A 45 8.34 -3.83 -3.88
C LEU A 45 9.54 -4.20 -4.75
N ARG A 46 9.87 -3.39 -5.77
CA ARG A 46 11.08 -3.58 -6.60
C ARG A 46 12.37 -3.52 -5.78
N VAL A 47 12.51 -2.52 -4.91
CA VAL A 47 13.70 -2.37 -4.05
C VAL A 47 13.85 -3.61 -3.16
N LYS A 48 12.78 -4.04 -2.50
CA LYS A 48 12.75 -5.25 -1.69
C LYS A 48 13.06 -6.52 -2.51
N TRP A 49 12.45 -6.67 -3.68
CA TRP A 49 12.62 -7.81 -4.59
C TRP A 49 14.07 -8.05 -5.02
N HIS A 50 14.85 -6.97 -5.20
CA HIS A 50 16.27 -7.03 -5.55
C HIS A 50 17.20 -7.10 -4.33
N ALA A 51 16.76 -6.60 -3.17
CA ALA A 51 17.53 -6.70 -1.92
C ALA A 51 17.53 -8.12 -1.34
N TYR A 52 16.47 -8.91 -1.58
CA TYR A 52 16.40 -10.29 -1.12
C TYR A 52 17.12 -11.26 -2.05
N ASP A 53 17.89 -12.19 -1.46
CA ASP A 53 18.40 -13.36 -2.16
C ASP A 53 17.21 -14.14 -2.78
N PRO A 54 17.21 -14.44 -4.09
CA PRO A 54 16.14 -15.21 -4.74
C PRO A 54 15.81 -16.52 -4.01
N LYS A 55 16.79 -17.15 -3.35
CA LYS A 55 16.59 -18.38 -2.55
C LYS A 55 15.93 -18.15 -1.19
N ARG A 56 15.86 -16.89 -0.75
CA ARG A 56 15.24 -16.43 0.51
C ARG A 56 13.97 -15.64 0.28
N ARG A 57 13.48 -15.55 -0.96
CA ARG A 57 12.18 -14.96 -1.24
C ARG A 57 11.11 -15.77 -0.48
N GLU A 58 10.46 -15.09 0.44
CA GLU A 58 9.39 -15.68 1.22
C GLU A 58 8.21 -16.02 0.29
N LYS A 59 7.31 -16.90 0.77
CA LYS A 59 6.03 -17.19 0.09
C LYS A 59 5.18 -15.93 -0.13
N GLU A 60 5.50 -14.85 0.58
CA GLU A 60 4.83 -13.54 0.54
C GLU A 60 5.59 -12.56 -0.37
N SER A 61 5.97 -13.02 -1.57
CA SER A 61 6.63 -12.18 -2.56
C SER A 61 6.00 -12.36 -3.93
N ILE A 62 5.99 -11.27 -4.68
CA ILE A 62 5.51 -11.17 -6.04
C ILE A 62 6.47 -10.23 -6.77
N ASP A 63 6.81 -10.55 -8.01
CA ASP A 63 7.67 -9.66 -8.78
C ASP A 63 6.92 -8.35 -9.09
N PRO A 64 7.64 -7.22 -9.24
CA PRO A 64 7.00 -5.92 -9.44
C PRO A 64 6.13 -5.84 -10.70
N ASP A 65 6.51 -6.53 -11.78
CA ASP A 65 5.77 -6.51 -13.04
C ASP A 65 4.44 -7.25 -12.92
N THR A 66 4.43 -8.40 -12.25
CA THR A 66 3.20 -9.14 -11.93
C THR A 66 2.34 -8.37 -10.94
N ALA A 67 2.91 -7.70 -9.94
CA ALA A 67 2.12 -6.87 -9.01
C ALA A 67 1.43 -5.70 -9.72
N LEU A 68 2.12 -5.03 -10.64
CA LEU A 68 1.54 -3.97 -11.46
C LEU A 68 0.45 -4.53 -12.39
N SER A 69 0.73 -5.65 -13.06
CA SER A 69 -0.23 -6.31 -13.95
C SER A 69 -1.49 -6.76 -13.19
N PHE A 70 -1.33 -7.28 -11.97
CA PHE A 70 -2.42 -7.65 -11.08
C PHE A 70 -3.29 -6.45 -10.72
N ALA A 71 -2.68 -5.31 -10.34
CA ALA A 71 -3.42 -4.09 -10.04
C ALA A 71 -4.24 -3.62 -11.24
N MET A 72 -3.64 -3.61 -12.44
CA MET A 72 -4.32 -3.22 -13.67
C MET A 72 -5.46 -4.17 -14.04
N ALA A 73 -5.25 -5.49 -13.91
CA ALA A 73 -6.25 -6.50 -14.24
C ALA A 73 -7.46 -6.51 -13.29
N ASN A 74 -7.34 -5.93 -12.09
CA ASN A 74 -8.41 -5.84 -11.10
C ASN A 74 -9.02 -4.42 -11.02
N ASP A 75 -8.79 -3.59 -12.04
CA ASP A 75 -9.28 -2.21 -12.12
C ASP A 75 -8.89 -1.35 -10.90
N PHE A 76 -7.72 -1.59 -10.32
CA PHE A 76 -7.20 -0.73 -9.27
C PHE A 76 -6.71 0.58 -9.90
N ALA A 77 -7.00 1.70 -9.23
CA ALA A 77 -6.53 3.01 -9.63
C ALA A 77 -5.04 3.16 -9.30
N MET A 78 -4.19 3.11 -10.32
CA MET A 78 -2.77 3.43 -10.16
C MET A 78 -2.59 4.94 -9.96
N ALA A 79 -2.06 5.33 -8.80
CA ALA A 79 -1.77 6.72 -8.48
C ALA A 79 -0.28 7.04 -8.77
N PRO A 80 0.01 7.95 -9.74
CA PRO A 80 1.37 8.41 -9.99
C PRO A 80 1.91 9.23 -8.82
N LEU A 81 3.22 9.29 -8.68
CA LEU A 81 3.89 10.17 -7.72
C LEU A 81 4.24 11.49 -8.40
N GLU A 82 3.70 12.59 -7.91
CA GLU A 82 3.99 13.93 -8.43
C GLU A 82 5.14 14.58 -7.65
N PRO A 83 5.95 15.47 -8.26
CA PRO A 83 7.02 16.17 -7.55
C PRO A 83 6.53 16.96 -6.32
N SER A 84 5.27 17.44 -6.35
CA SER A 84 4.62 18.10 -5.22
C SER A 84 4.46 17.19 -4.00
N ASP A 85 4.34 15.87 -4.20
CA ASP A 85 4.16 14.91 -3.12
C ASP A 85 5.47 14.74 -2.34
N CYS A 86 6.61 14.83 -3.03
CA CYS A 86 7.94 14.62 -2.48
C CYS A 86 8.40 15.71 -1.50
N ILE A 87 7.73 16.85 -1.45
CA ILE A 87 8.04 17.95 -0.52
C ILE A 87 7.11 18.01 0.70
N LEU A 88 6.02 17.22 0.67
CA LEU A 88 5.07 17.15 1.77
C LEU A 88 5.62 16.30 2.91
N ARG A 89 5.14 16.58 4.11
CA ARG A 89 5.38 15.78 5.31
C ARG A 89 4.05 15.33 5.86
N VAL A 90 4.02 14.14 6.43
CA VAL A 90 2.84 13.65 7.13
C VAL A 90 2.70 14.35 8.49
N ASP A 91 1.47 14.70 8.84
CA ASP A 91 1.09 15.24 10.14
C ASP A 91 -0.08 14.41 10.72
N PRO A 92 0.05 13.84 11.93
CA PRO A 92 1.24 13.83 12.79
C PRO A 92 2.44 13.08 12.17
N PRO A 93 3.68 13.41 12.54
CA PRO A 93 4.84 12.65 12.06
C PRO A 93 4.80 11.22 12.58
N ILE A 94 5.31 10.28 11.79
CA ILE A 94 5.48 8.89 12.21
C ILE A 94 6.69 8.73 13.17
N PRO A 95 6.66 7.77 14.11
CA PRO A 95 7.69 7.64 15.14
C PRO A 95 9.01 7.01 14.63
N HIS A 96 9.09 6.60 13.36
CA HIS A 96 10.25 5.93 12.77
C HIS A 96 10.67 6.58 11.45
N LYS A 97 11.77 6.09 10.87
CA LYS A 97 12.44 6.67 9.69
C LYS A 97 12.36 5.78 8.45
N ASP A 98 11.26 5.06 8.27
CA ASP A 98 11.05 4.34 7.01
C ASP A 98 10.46 5.33 6.00
N PRO A 99 11.21 5.68 4.94
CA PRO A 99 10.75 6.68 3.98
C PRO A 99 9.53 6.20 3.19
N PHE A 100 9.38 4.90 2.94
CA PHE A 100 8.24 4.39 2.16
C PHE A 100 6.93 4.53 2.93
N ASP A 101 6.96 4.26 4.24
CA ASP A 101 5.80 4.45 5.11
C ASP A 101 5.35 5.92 5.16
N GLU A 102 6.30 6.86 5.32
CA GLU A 102 6.00 8.30 5.28
C GLU A 102 5.43 8.71 3.93
N MET A 103 6.06 8.27 2.84
CA MET A 103 5.62 8.58 1.48
C MET A 103 4.22 8.01 1.19
N LEU A 104 3.89 6.80 1.67
CA LEU A 104 2.55 6.21 1.51
C LEU A 104 1.49 6.99 2.30
N LEU A 105 1.80 7.46 3.51
CA LEU A 105 0.88 8.30 4.28
C LEU A 105 0.68 9.68 3.64
N VAL A 106 1.76 10.32 3.18
CA VAL A 106 1.68 11.57 2.40
C VAL A 106 0.80 11.38 1.17
N HIS A 107 0.99 10.27 0.44
CA HIS A 107 0.21 10.02 -0.76
C HIS A 107 -1.27 9.75 -0.42
N ALA A 108 -1.56 9.01 0.65
CA ALA A 108 -2.91 8.81 1.17
C ALA A 108 -3.59 10.15 1.49
N TYR A 109 -2.89 11.05 2.19
CA TYR A 109 -3.37 12.40 2.50
C TYR A 109 -3.70 13.19 1.22
N ARG A 110 -2.77 13.26 0.27
CA ARG A 110 -2.91 14.00 -1.00
C ARG A 110 -4.07 13.48 -1.85
N LEU A 111 -4.32 12.17 -1.82
CA LEU A 111 -5.40 11.51 -2.56
C LEU A 111 -6.77 11.62 -1.87
N GLY A 112 -6.84 12.15 -0.65
CA GLY A 112 -8.05 12.10 0.20
C GLY A 112 -8.45 10.66 0.52
N ALA A 113 -7.46 9.77 0.64
CA ALA A 113 -7.63 8.35 0.91
C ALA A 113 -7.17 7.99 2.32
N ARG A 114 -7.50 6.76 2.74
CA ARG A 114 -6.93 6.15 3.95
C ARG A 114 -6.08 4.95 3.58
N LEU A 115 -4.93 4.81 4.24
CA LEU A 115 -4.00 3.70 4.06
C LEU A 115 -4.54 2.43 4.74
N MET A 116 -4.76 1.39 3.96
CA MET A 116 -5.08 0.05 4.46
C MET A 116 -3.80 -0.70 4.79
N THR A 117 -3.50 -0.85 6.07
CA THR A 117 -2.24 -1.40 6.56
C THR A 117 -2.46 -2.25 7.81
N ARG A 118 -1.59 -3.24 8.03
CA ARG A 118 -1.45 -3.96 9.30
C ARG A 118 -0.13 -3.65 10.00
N ASP A 119 0.65 -2.67 9.52
CA ASP A 119 1.86 -2.26 10.23
C ASP A 119 1.47 -1.58 11.54
N ARG A 120 1.83 -2.23 12.66
CA ARG A 120 1.55 -1.75 14.02
C ARG A 120 2.14 -0.36 14.29
N LYS A 121 3.19 0.03 13.58
CA LYS A 121 3.79 1.36 13.70
C LYS A 121 2.95 2.44 13.04
N LEU A 122 2.13 2.08 12.05
CA LEU A 122 1.25 2.99 11.30
C LEU A 122 -0.20 2.94 11.76
N LEU A 123 -0.68 1.83 12.34
CA LEU A 123 -2.08 1.63 12.72
C LEU A 123 -2.66 2.76 13.60
N GLY A 124 -1.84 3.41 14.43
CA GLY A 124 -2.27 4.54 15.26
C GLY A 124 -2.43 5.88 14.52
N HIS A 125 -1.99 5.96 13.27
CA HIS A 125 -1.99 7.20 12.51
C HIS A 125 -3.40 7.53 11.97
N PRO A 126 -3.89 8.79 12.03
CA PRO A 126 -5.24 9.17 11.61
C PRO A 126 -5.58 8.87 10.13
N LEU A 127 -4.56 8.78 9.29
CA LEU A 127 -4.69 8.45 7.86
C LEU A 127 -4.84 6.96 7.57
N THR A 128 -4.79 6.07 8.56
CA THR A 128 -5.02 4.64 8.33
C THR A 128 -6.50 4.27 8.42
N VAL A 129 -6.85 3.16 7.76
CA VAL A 129 -8.14 2.54 7.89
C VAL A 129 -8.24 1.87 9.27
N GLN A 130 -9.27 2.24 10.04
CA GLN A 130 -9.53 1.68 11.36
C GLN A 130 -10.56 0.55 11.24
N VAL A 131 -10.06 -0.68 11.05
CA VAL A 131 -10.83 -1.93 10.88
C VAL A 131 -10.49 -2.96 11.93
#